data_AF-A0A2W4KY41-F1
#
_entry.id   AF-A0A2W4KY41-F1
#
_cell.length_a   1.000
_cell.length_b   1.000
_cell.length_c   1.000
_cell.angle_alpha   90.00
_cell.angle_beta   90.00
_cell.angle_gamma   90.00
#
_symmetry.space_group_name_H-M   'P 1'
#
loop_
_entity.id
_entity.type
_entity.pdbx_description
1 polymer ?
#
loop_
_entity_poly.entity_id
_entity_poly.type
_entity_poly.pdbx_seq_one_letter_code
_entity_poly.pdbx_strand_id
1 'polypeptide(L)'
;MKTSSGNALRERYVAVLIHGGYLRDPAWIQAFHIVPRHVFTPRIYRPVSEGDYGRFVAVPPSDPGWLDAIYRDDVLITQIDGDDQLWQRALTEPVTGEPTSSSSQPSLMATMLEALEIRDGHRVVEIGTGTGYQAALLCHRLGAENVTTVEVDPALAAAARQRLGDIGYAPRVVVGDGLAGDPAGASYDRLIATCSVDRVPMAWCEQVRDGGIILASLHRPLGGGPLVRLTVEAGQASGRFLSGPGGFMPARGHGTAPAVGPLLQAALRTDPDHPPRTTSVPVEVFDDQHAGLVVAPRLRGVVRVRFMPSDGGAEQDWLLAAGGSWACRDVDTNEVTQRGRPLWDELERVWTQWMAAGCPPRERIGLTVTATGEHQYWLGSADHVAWRDTR
;
A
#
# COMPACT_ATOMS: atom_id res chain seq x y z
N MET A 1 20.12 14.27 27.69
CA MET A 1 20.95 13.34 26.89
C MET A 1 20.18 12.71 25.73
N LYS A 2 18.98 12.13 25.93
CA LYS A 2 18.16 11.59 24.82
C LYS A 2 17.64 12.65 23.82
N THR A 3 17.38 13.87 24.28
CA THR A 3 16.92 14.99 23.43
C THR A 3 17.99 15.51 22.47
N SER A 4 19.25 15.61 22.93
CA SER A 4 20.38 16.04 22.08
C SER A 4 20.77 15.01 21.03
N SER A 5 20.73 13.71 21.37
CA SER A 5 20.98 12.63 20.39
C SER A 5 19.85 12.51 19.36
N GLY A 6 18.60 12.69 19.78
CA GLY A 6 17.43 12.65 18.89
C GLY A 6 17.40 13.77 17.86
N ASN A 7 17.89 14.96 18.22
CA ASN A 7 17.99 16.07 17.27
C ASN A 7 19.04 15.81 16.20
N ALA A 8 20.25 15.36 16.58
CA ALA A 8 21.30 15.03 15.62
C ALA A 8 20.90 13.86 14.69
N LEU A 9 20.21 12.84 15.22
CA LEU A 9 19.66 11.76 14.40
C LEU A 9 18.62 12.26 13.40
N ARG A 10 17.73 13.16 13.85
CA ARG A 10 16.73 13.77 12.98
C ARG A 10 17.34 14.64 11.90
N GLU A 11 18.36 15.42 12.20
CA GLU A 11 19.07 16.22 11.20
C GLU A 11 19.63 15.34 10.08
N ARG A 12 20.31 14.23 10.45
CA ARG A 12 20.81 13.26 9.46
C ARG A 12 19.69 12.61 8.67
N TYR A 13 18.61 12.21 9.35
CA TYR A 13 17.41 11.66 8.74
C TYR A 13 16.81 12.60 7.70
N VAL A 14 16.66 13.90 7.98
CA VAL A 14 16.15 14.88 7.01
C VAL A 14 17.14 15.08 5.87
N ALA A 15 18.45 15.14 6.17
CA ALA A 15 19.48 15.27 5.13
C ALA A 15 19.48 14.09 4.15
N VAL A 16 19.24 12.86 4.62
CA VAL A 16 19.08 11.67 3.77
C VAL A 16 17.88 11.83 2.83
N LEU A 17 16.74 12.30 3.34
CA LEU A 17 15.54 12.52 2.52
C LEU A 17 15.73 13.60 1.45
N ILE A 18 16.43 14.68 1.78
CA ILE A 18 16.76 15.75 0.83
C ILE A 18 17.74 15.24 -0.24
N HIS A 19 18.83 14.57 0.19
CA HIS A 19 19.85 14.07 -0.73
C HIS A 19 19.30 13.00 -1.68
N GLY A 20 18.38 12.16 -1.20
CA GLY A 20 17.66 11.18 -2.02
C GLY A 20 16.63 11.80 -2.97
N GLY A 21 16.37 13.12 -2.88
CA GLY A 21 15.41 13.83 -3.74
C GLY A 21 13.95 13.63 -3.35
N TYR A 22 13.67 12.99 -2.21
CA TYR A 22 12.31 12.68 -1.74
C TYR A 22 11.63 13.87 -1.07
N LEU A 23 12.41 14.83 -0.57
CA LEU A 23 11.95 15.97 0.21
C LEU A 23 12.62 17.26 -0.28
N ARG A 24 11.85 18.20 -0.79
CA ARG A 24 12.35 19.38 -1.53
C ARG A 24 11.66 20.67 -1.12
N ASP A 25 10.37 20.63 -0.84
CA ASP A 25 9.59 21.78 -0.40
C ASP A 25 10.11 22.26 0.97
N PRO A 26 10.51 23.54 1.10
CA PRO A 26 11.02 24.09 2.37
C PRO A 26 10.07 23.92 3.56
N ALA A 27 8.75 24.01 3.35
CA ALA A 27 7.77 23.84 4.42
C ALA A 27 7.69 22.37 4.86
N TRP A 28 7.83 21.41 3.93
CA TRP A 28 7.93 19.99 4.31
C TRP A 28 9.26 19.68 4.99
N ILE A 29 10.37 20.23 4.51
CA ILE A 29 11.68 20.11 5.17
C ILE A 29 11.58 20.59 6.63
N GLN A 30 10.96 21.75 6.84
CA GLN A 30 10.73 22.27 8.19
C GLN A 30 9.86 21.33 9.04
N ALA A 31 8.76 20.81 8.48
CA ALA A 31 7.89 19.85 9.19
C ALA A 31 8.66 18.62 9.68
N PHE A 32 9.51 18.03 8.81
CA PHE A 32 10.31 16.86 9.17
C PHE A 32 11.40 17.17 10.20
N HIS A 33 11.93 18.40 10.25
CA HIS A 33 12.83 18.84 11.31
C HIS A 33 12.12 19.04 12.65
N ILE A 34 10.89 19.57 12.65
CA ILE A 34 10.17 19.92 13.88
C ILE A 34 9.45 18.71 14.48
N VAL A 35 8.78 17.89 13.68
CA VAL A 35 7.93 16.80 14.18
C VAL A 35 8.78 15.61 14.68
N PRO A 36 8.69 15.24 15.96
CA PRO A 36 9.51 14.17 16.53
C PRO A 36 8.93 12.78 16.21
N ARG A 37 9.39 12.13 15.13
CA ARG A 37 8.96 10.75 14.76
C ARG A 37 8.95 9.78 15.95
N HIS A 38 9.93 9.87 16.84
CA HIS A 38 10.06 9.01 18.02
C HIS A 38 8.93 9.14 19.06
N VAL A 39 8.20 10.26 19.09
CA VAL A 39 6.99 10.40 19.92
C VAL A 39 5.86 9.51 19.39
N PHE A 40 5.81 9.30 18.07
CA PHE A 40 4.79 8.51 17.40
C PHE A 40 5.07 7.02 17.39
N THR A 41 6.32 6.60 17.61
CA THR A 41 6.76 5.21 17.54
C THR A 41 7.42 4.70 18.84
N PRO A 42 6.74 4.81 20.01
CA PRO A 42 7.30 4.35 21.28
C PRO A 42 7.38 2.82 21.38
N ARG A 43 6.67 2.09 20.52
CA ARG A 43 6.63 0.62 20.46
C ARG A 43 6.89 0.19 19.03
N ILE A 44 8.03 -0.46 18.76
CA ILE A 44 8.31 -1.03 17.45
C ILE A 44 8.69 -2.51 17.58
N TYR A 45 8.32 -3.30 16.59
CA TYR A 45 8.70 -4.69 16.44
C TYR A 45 9.77 -4.82 15.37
N ARG A 46 10.68 -5.78 15.56
CA ARG A 46 11.72 -6.12 14.59
C ARG A 46 11.64 -7.62 14.29
N PRO A 47 11.80 -8.04 13.01
CA PRO A 47 11.97 -9.44 12.67
C PRO A 47 13.09 -10.11 13.47
N VAL A 48 12.91 -11.38 13.82
CA VAL A 48 13.95 -12.17 14.53
C VAL A 48 15.22 -12.29 13.68
N SER A 49 15.04 -12.50 12.38
CA SER A 49 16.12 -12.54 11.38
C SER A 49 15.69 -11.83 10.10
N GLU A 50 16.66 -11.43 9.29
CA GLU A 50 16.41 -10.89 7.96
C GLU A 50 15.63 -11.91 7.13
N GLY A 51 14.54 -11.48 6.49
CA GLY A 51 13.63 -12.35 5.74
C GLY A 51 12.62 -13.15 6.58
N ASP A 52 12.60 -13.02 7.91
CA ASP A 52 11.52 -13.58 8.74
C ASP A 52 10.31 -12.64 8.74
N TYR A 53 9.21 -13.08 8.13
CA TYR A 53 7.97 -12.30 8.02
C TYR A 53 6.91 -12.69 9.05
N GLY A 54 7.18 -13.72 9.86
CA GLY A 54 6.20 -14.29 10.77
C GLY A 54 6.58 -14.16 12.24
N ARG A 55 7.84 -13.87 12.58
CA ARG A 55 8.30 -13.81 13.98
C ARG A 55 9.00 -12.50 14.32
N PHE A 56 8.62 -11.94 15.46
CA PHE A 56 9.00 -10.58 15.85
C PHE A 56 9.42 -10.49 17.32
N VAL A 57 10.33 -9.57 17.60
CA VAL A 57 10.72 -9.16 18.96
C VAL A 57 10.43 -7.68 19.17
N ALA A 58 10.10 -7.29 20.40
CA ALA A 58 9.86 -5.89 20.75
C ALA A 58 11.18 -5.11 20.88
N VAL A 59 11.17 -3.85 20.43
CA VAL A 59 12.25 -2.89 20.59
C VAL A 59 11.70 -1.67 21.35
N PRO A 60 11.78 -1.66 22.69
CA PRO A 60 11.25 -0.57 23.52
C PRO A 60 12.18 0.66 23.56
N PRO A 61 11.76 1.82 24.10
CA PRO A 61 12.61 3.02 24.21
C PRO A 61 13.81 2.90 25.17
N SER A 62 13.89 1.80 25.91
CA SER A 62 15.05 1.42 26.71
C SER A 62 16.13 0.69 25.90
N ASP A 63 15.79 0.18 24.72
CA ASP A 63 16.75 -0.44 23.80
C ASP A 63 17.70 0.64 23.25
N PRO A 64 19.04 0.44 23.30
CA PRO A 64 20.00 1.41 22.78
C PRO A 64 19.82 1.73 21.29
N GLY A 65 19.36 0.77 20.48
CA GLY A 65 19.15 0.93 19.04
C GLY A 65 17.78 1.48 18.65
N TRP A 66 16.87 1.70 19.61
CA TRP A 66 15.51 2.18 19.34
C TRP A 66 15.48 3.51 18.59
N LEU A 67 16.26 4.50 19.06
CA LEU A 67 16.25 5.84 18.48
C LEU A 67 16.90 5.86 17.10
N ASP A 68 17.95 5.06 16.89
CA ASP A 68 18.58 4.88 15.59
C ASP A 68 17.61 4.23 14.59
N ALA A 69 16.88 3.19 15.00
CA ALA A 69 15.88 2.55 14.17
C ALA A 69 14.78 3.54 13.72
N ILE A 70 14.32 4.40 14.63
CA ILE A 70 13.28 5.40 14.31
C ILE A 70 13.71 6.39 13.23
N TYR A 71 14.97 6.77 13.21
CA TYR A 71 15.50 7.77 12.28
C TYR A 71 16.19 7.16 11.07
N ARG A 72 15.97 5.86 10.80
CA ARG A 72 16.26 5.23 9.51
C ARG A 72 15.12 5.41 8.53
N ASP A 73 15.46 5.37 7.25
CA ASP A 73 14.51 5.36 6.15
C ASP A 73 13.90 3.96 5.94
N ASP A 74 13.32 3.41 7.01
CA ASP A 74 12.72 2.08 7.05
C ASP A 74 11.29 2.15 7.61
N VAL A 75 10.52 1.11 7.26
CA VAL A 75 9.22 0.84 7.87
C VAL A 75 9.42 0.32 9.30
N LEU A 76 8.61 0.80 10.23
CA LEU A 76 8.63 0.36 11.62
C LEU A 76 7.32 -0.33 11.95
N ILE A 77 7.34 -1.64 12.21
CA ILE A 77 6.13 -2.39 12.58
C ILE A 77 5.71 -1.96 13.99
N THR A 78 4.45 -1.59 14.19
CA THR A 78 3.96 -1.05 15.47
C THR A 78 2.83 -1.86 16.09
N GLN A 79 2.23 -2.79 15.34
CA GLN A 79 1.19 -3.69 15.82
C GLN A 79 1.25 -5.02 15.05
N ILE A 80 0.96 -6.11 15.75
CA ILE A 80 0.85 -7.48 15.21
C ILE A 80 -0.56 -7.98 15.55
N ASP A 81 -1.25 -8.60 14.59
CA ASP A 81 -2.58 -9.22 14.72
C ASP A 81 -3.70 -8.32 15.32
N GLY A 82 -3.50 -7.00 15.36
CA GLY A 82 -4.42 -6.11 16.08
C GLY A 82 -4.38 -6.28 17.61
N ASP A 83 -3.43 -7.06 18.14
CA ASP A 83 -3.40 -7.46 19.55
C ASP A 83 -2.31 -6.68 20.33
N ASP A 84 -2.76 -5.72 21.14
CA ASP A 84 -1.84 -4.94 22.00
C ASP A 84 -1.22 -5.79 23.13
N GLN A 85 -1.76 -6.98 23.43
CA GLN A 85 -1.20 -7.89 24.44
C GLN A 85 0.10 -8.55 23.97
N LEU A 86 0.27 -8.73 22.64
CA LEU A 86 1.49 -9.31 22.07
C LEU A 86 2.74 -8.48 22.41
N TRP A 87 2.59 -7.18 22.65
CA TRP A 87 3.70 -6.31 23.02
C TRP A 87 4.42 -6.81 24.28
N GLN A 88 3.68 -7.18 25.32
CA GLN A 88 4.28 -7.62 26.58
C GLN A 88 5.05 -8.93 26.44
N ARG A 89 4.53 -9.85 25.62
CA ARG A 89 5.21 -11.13 25.33
C ARG A 89 6.47 -10.92 24.51
N ALA A 90 6.39 -10.06 23.50
CA ALA A 90 7.48 -9.72 22.60
C ALA A 90 8.69 -9.06 23.28
N LEU A 91 8.52 -8.52 24.49
CA LEU A 91 9.61 -8.00 25.32
C LEU A 91 10.49 -9.12 25.92
N THR A 92 9.97 -10.34 26.03
CA THR A 92 10.66 -11.47 26.67
C THR A 92 10.99 -12.61 25.72
N GLU A 93 10.17 -12.84 24.70
CA GLU A 93 10.33 -13.90 23.72
C GLU A 93 9.79 -13.50 22.36
N PRO A 94 10.26 -14.10 21.24
CA PRO A 94 9.66 -13.85 19.93
C PRO A 94 8.18 -14.21 19.88
N VAL A 95 7.37 -13.34 19.29
CA VAL A 95 5.95 -13.59 19.00
C VAL A 95 5.75 -13.90 17.52
N THR A 96 4.72 -14.68 17.21
CA THR A 96 4.30 -14.98 15.84
C THR A 96 3.00 -14.27 15.51
N GLY A 97 2.89 -13.72 14.31
CA GLY A 97 1.68 -13.08 13.82
C GLY A 97 1.94 -12.28 12.55
N GLU A 98 0.93 -11.54 12.09
CA GLU A 98 1.00 -10.68 10.91
C GLU A 98 1.04 -9.20 11.32
N PRO A 99 1.93 -8.38 10.74
CA PRO A 99 1.91 -6.93 10.96
C PRO A 99 0.58 -6.30 10.51
N THR A 100 -0.12 -5.63 11.44
CA THR A 100 -1.39 -4.95 11.18
C THR A 100 -1.31 -3.42 11.25
N SER A 101 -0.18 -2.88 11.70
CA SER A 101 0.09 -1.45 11.67
C SER A 101 1.60 -1.20 11.60
N SER A 102 1.99 -0.10 10.95
CA SER A 102 3.37 0.37 10.90
C SER A 102 3.46 1.90 10.83
N SER A 103 4.60 2.44 11.21
CA SER A 103 5.04 3.76 10.72
C SER A 103 5.72 3.57 9.38
N SER A 104 5.13 4.13 8.33
CA SER A 104 5.57 4.00 6.96
C SER A 104 7.00 4.52 6.74
N GLN A 105 7.61 4.06 5.64
CA GLN A 105 8.94 4.49 5.24
C GLN A 105 8.96 6.03 5.02
N PRO A 106 9.89 6.76 5.64
CA PRO A 106 10.00 8.21 5.54
C PRO A 106 10.11 8.79 4.13
N SER A 107 10.92 8.21 3.25
CA SER A 107 11.07 8.63 1.87
C SER A 107 9.79 8.47 1.07
N LEU A 108 9.05 7.38 1.31
CA LEU A 108 7.72 7.18 0.74
C LEU A 108 6.72 8.24 1.26
N MET A 109 6.71 8.49 2.57
CA MET A 109 5.87 9.54 3.16
C MET A 109 6.17 10.93 2.58
N ALA A 110 7.46 11.28 2.47
CA ALA A 110 7.90 12.55 1.88
C ALA A 110 7.50 12.67 0.41
N THR A 111 7.73 11.61 -0.37
CA THR A 111 7.32 11.53 -1.79
C THR A 111 5.83 11.76 -1.94
N MET A 112 5.00 11.18 -1.06
CA MET A 112 3.56 11.37 -1.10
C MET A 112 3.13 12.78 -0.70
N LEU A 113 3.72 13.36 0.35
CA LEU A 113 3.42 14.74 0.78
C LEU A 113 3.80 15.77 -0.29
N GLU A 114 4.91 15.57 -0.98
CA GLU A 114 5.34 16.36 -2.14
C GLU A 114 4.33 16.24 -3.29
N ALA A 115 3.92 15.02 -3.64
CA ALA A 115 2.99 14.76 -4.74
C ALA A 115 1.56 15.25 -4.46
N LEU A 116 1.22 15.50 -3.20
CA LEU A 116 -0.10 16.00 -2.79
C LEU A 116 -0.31 17.47 -3.15
N GLU A 117 0.74 18.22 -3.49
CA GLU A 117 0.68 19.63 -3.90
C GLU A 117 -0.20 20.47 -2.96
N ILE A 118 0.07 20.35 -1.66
CA ILE A 118 -0.63 21.11 -0.62
C ILE A 118 -0.31 22.60 -0.77
N ARG A 119 -1.32 23.45 -0.54
CA ARG A 119 -1.22 24.90 -0.44
C ARG A 119 -1.84 25.35 0.87
N ASP A 120 -1.47 26.55 1.31
CA ASP A 120 -1.97 27.13 2.55
C ASP A 120 -3.50 27.24 2.51
N GLY A 121 -4.14 26.92 3.64
CA GLY A 121 -5.59 26.87 3.76
C GLY A 121 -6.26 25.62 3.17
N HIS A 122 -5.50 24.69 2.58
CA HIS A 122 -6.09 23.43 2.14
C HIS A 122 -6.56 22.58 3.33
N ARG A 123 -7.72 21.94 3.17
CA ARG A 123 -8.22 20.89 4.07
C ARG A 123 -7.83 19.51 3.55
N VAL A 124 -7.22 18.71 4.42
CA VAL A 124 -6.73 17.37 4.10
C VAL A 124 -7.46 16.32 4.92
N VAL A 125 -7.84 15.23 4.27
CA VAL A 125 -8.18 13.97 4.95
C VAL A 125 -7.10 12.91 4.70
N GLU A 126 -6.60 12.34 5.78
CA GLU A 126 -5.72 11.17 5.77
C GLU A 126 -6.54 9.90 6.05
N ILE A 127 -6.35 8.87 5.23
CA ILE A 127 -6.93 7.54 5.45
C ILE A 127 -5.83 6.60 5.95
N GLY A 128 -5.92 6.17 7.22
CA GLY A 128 -4.93 5.34 7.90
C GLY A 128 -4.06 6.13 8.90
N THR A 129 -4.65 6.60 10.01
CA THR A 129 -3.89 7.37 11.02
C THR A 129 -2.69 6.60 11.57
N GLY A 130 -2.86 5.30 11.86
CA GLY A 130 -1.85 4.44 12.46
C GLY A 130 -1.19 5.07 13.70
N THR A 131 0.09 5.41 13.58
CA THR A 131 0.85 6.02 14.68
C THR A 131 0.49 7.48 14.96
N GLY A 132 0.00 8.21 13.96
CA GLY A 132 -0.25 9.65 13.98
C GLY A 132 0.90 10.53 13.43
N TYR A 133 2.02 9.94 12.98
CA TYR A 133 3.17 10.72 12.52
C TYR A 133 2.88 11.54 11.26
N GLN A 134 2.23 10.96 10.25
CA GLN A 134 1.86 11.67 9.02
C GLN A 134 0.82 12.76 9.31
N ALA A 135 -0.19 12.48 10.13
CA ALA A 135 -1.12 13.49 10.65
C ALA A 135 -0.39 14.68 11.30
N ALA A 136 0.67 14.43 12.10
CA ALA A 136 1.44 15.48 12.73
C ALA A 136 2.23 16.35 11.74
N LEU A 137 2.79 15.74 10.68
CA LEU A 137 3.43 16.47 9.58
C LEU A 137 2.42 17.36 8.85
N LEU A 138 1.22 16.84 8.57
CA LEU A 138 0.12 17.60 7.98
C LEU A 138 -0.31 18.75 8.89
N CYS A 139 -0.45 18.51 10.21
CA CYS A 139 -0.82 19.54 11.18
C CYS A 139 0.21 20.66 11.23
N HIS A 140 1.50 20.33 11.19
CA HIS A 140 2.56 21.34 11.13
C HIS A 140 2.44 22.19 9.87
N ARG A 141 2.13 21.58 8.72
CA ARG A 141 2.04 22.27 7.43
C ARG A 141 0.81 23.15 7.28
N LEU A 142 -0.32 22.74 7.83
CA LEU A 142 -1.64 23.33 7.52
C LEU A 142 -2.38 23.91 8.71
N GLY A 143 -1.93 23.66 9.93
CA GLY A 143 -2.76 23.82 11.13
C GLY A 143 -3.63 22.59 11.39
N ALA A 144 -3.81 22.25 12.67
CA ALA A 144 -4.52 21.03 13.07
C ALA A 144 -6.01 21.07 12.69
N GLU A 145 -6.61 22.25 12.64
CA GLU A 145 -8.00 22.49 12.24
C GLU A 145 -8.29 22.12 10.77
N ASN A 146 -7.25 22.09 9.94
CA ASN A 146 -7.34 21.74 8.52
C ASN A 146 -7.06 20.26 8.23
N VAL A 147 -6.79 19.46 9.27
CA VAL A 147 -6.43 18.05 9.15
C VAL A 147 -7.50 17.17 9.78
N THR A 148 -8.01 16.22 9.00
CA THR A 148 -8.78 15.08 9.47
C THR A 148 -7.97 13.81 9.20
N THR A 149 -8.03 12.84 10.11
CA THR A 149 -7.40 11.53 9.91
C THR A 149 -8.34 10.42 10.37
N VAL A 150 -8.45 9.35 9.58
CA VAL A 150 -9.39 8.24 9.78
C VAL A 150 -8.63 6.96 10.11
N GLU A 151 -9.02 6.30 11.20
CA GLU A 151 -8.43 5.04 11.65
C GLU A 151 -9.52 4.04 12.04
N VAL A 152 -9.37 2.81 11.58
CA VAL A 152 -10.34 1.73 11.79
C VAL A 152 -10.14 1.05 13.14
N ASP A 153 -8.92 1.10 13.70
CA ASP A 153 -8.60 0.60 15.03
C ASP A 153 -8.85 1.65 16.12
N PRO A 154 -9.83 1.44 17.02
CA PRO A 154 -10.11 2.41 18.08
C PRO A 154 -8.92 2.64 19.04
N ALA A 155 -8.09 1.62 19.28
CA ALA A 155 -6.95 1.72 20.18
C ALA A 155 -5.81 2.53 19.54
N LEU A 156 -5.52 2.31 18.24
CA LEU A 156 -4.54 3.12 17.51
C LEU A 156 -5.01 4.57 17.40
N ALA A 157 -6.29 4.80 17.08
CA ALA A 157 -6.86 6.15 16.99
C ALA A 157 -6.75 6.92 18.31
N ALA A 158 -7.02 6.26 19.44
CA ALA A 158 -6.87 6.85 20.77
C ALA A 158 -5.40 7.19 21.08
N ALA A 159 -4.48 6.27 20.79
CA ALA A 159 -3.05 6.48 21.00
C ALA A 159 -2.47 7.59 20.11
N ALA A 160 -2.88 7.66 18.84
CA ALA A 160 -2.51 8.73 17.93
C ALA A 160 -3.01 10.09 18.42
N ARG A 161 -4.27 10.19 18.85
CA ARG A 161 -4.85 11.42 19.42
C ARG A 161 -4.05 11.91 20.63
N GLN A 162 -3.66 11.01 21.53
CA GLN A 162 -2.83 11.36 22.68
C GLN A 162 -1.47 11.92 22.23
N ARG A 163 -0.75 11.21 21.36
CA ARG A 163 0.60 11.60 20.91
C ARG A 163 0.61 12.92 20.12
N LEU A 164 -0.43 13.15 19.32
CA LEU A 164 -0.66 14.43 18.66
C LEU A 164 -0.81 15.56 19.69
N GLY A 165 -1.65 15.33 20.71
CA GLY A 165 -1.86 16.28 21.82
C GLY A 165 -0.60 16.56 22.63
N ASP A 166 0.22 15.53 22.88
CA ASP A 166 1.50 15.64 23.61
C ASP A 166 2.50 16.60 22.94
N ILE A 167 2.36 16.83 21.63
CA ILE A 167 3.18 17.79 20.87
C ILE A 167 2.40 19.04 20.41
N GLY A 168 1.20 19.24 20.95
CA GLY A 168 0.39 20.46 20.75
C GLY A 168 -0.52 20.46 19.51
N TYR A 169 -0.72 19.32 18.85
CA TYR A 169 -1.68 19.21 17.74
C TYR A 169 -2.97 18.52 18.17
N ALA A 170 -4.11 19.04 17.72
CA ALA A 170 -5.42 18.47 18.00
C ALA A 170 -6.29 18.38 16.73
N PRO A 171 -5.87 17.61 15.70
CA PRO A 171 -6.69 17.41 14.51
C PRO A 171 -7.90 16.54 14.83
N ARG A 172 -8.87 16.52 13.91
CA ARG A 172 -10.02 15.62 14.04
C ARG A 172 -9.61 14.19 13.69
N VAL A 173 -9.54 13.34 14.71
CA VAL A 173 -9.26 11.89 14.58
C VAL A 173 -10.58 11.11 14.60
N VAL A 174 -10.94 10.52 13.47
CA VAL A 174 -12.17 9.73 13.26
C VAL A 174 -11.87 8.26 13.46
N VAL A 175 -12.69 7.57 14.26
CA VAL A 175 -12.69 6.11 14.35
C VAL A 175 -13.71 5.58 13.35
N GLY A 176 -13.27 4.88 12.32
CA GLY A 176 -14.16 4.38 11.27
C GLY A 176 -13.44 3.69 10.12
N ASP A 177 -14.23 3.11 9.22
CA ASP A 177 -13.72 2.50 8.00
C ASP A 177 -13.25 3.59 7.02
N GLY A 178 -11.94 3.62 6.77
CA GLY A 178 -11.30 4.54 5.83
C GLY A 178 -11.82 4.43 4.39
N LEU A 179 -12.42 3.31 4.00
CA LEU A 179 -13.02 3.14 2.67
C LEU A 179 -14.26 4.03 2.48
N ALA A 180 -14.96 4.33 3.58
CA ALA A 180 -16.05 5.29 3.60
C ALA A 180 -15.55 6.75 3.72
N GLY A 181 -14.24 6.96 3.85
CA GLY A 181 -13.64 8.28 4.10
C GLY A 181 -14.10 8.85 5.44
N ASP A 182 -14.54 10.09 5.42
CA ASP A 182 -15.18 10.78 6.54
C ASP A 182 -16.58 11.30 6.16
N PRO A 183 -17.63 10.47 6.29
CA PRO A 183 -18.99 10.84 5.87
C PRO A 183 -19.59 12.04 6.64
N ALA A 184 -19.09 12.31 7.85
CA ALA A 184 -19.51 13.44 8.67
C ALA A 184 -18.65 14.70 8.44
N GLY A 185 -17.62 14.59 7.60
CA GLY A 185 -16.77 15.68 7.18
C GLY A 185 -17.45 16.61 6.19
N ALA A 186 -16.77 17.70 5.89
CA ALA A 186 -17.10 18.54 4.75
C ALA A 186 -16.14 18.22 3.60
N SER A 187 -16.29 18.88 2.45
CA SER A 187 -15.41 18.66 1.31
C SER A 187 -13.94 18.97 1.62
N TYR A 188 -13.05 18.12 1.12
CA TYR A 188 -11.61 18.21 1.26
C TYR A 188 -10.94 18.68 -0.02
N ASP A 189 -9.79 19.31 0.11
CA ASP A 189 -8.98 19.74 -1.03
C ASP A 189 -8.01 18.65 -1.45
N ARG A 190 -7.64 17.79 -0.49
CA ARG A 190 -6.66 16.75 -0.63
C ARG A 190 -7.09 15.52 0.17
N LEU A 191 -6.92 14.35 -0.42
CA LEU A 191 -7.02 13.07 0.26
C LEU A 191 -5.71 12.32 0.06
N ILE A 192 -5.18 11.78 1.15
CA ILE A 192 -4.01 10.92 1.14
C ILE A 192 -4.33 9.61 1.87
N ALA A 193 -4.12 8.48 1.21
CA ALA A 193 -4.32 7.15 1.81
C ALA A 193 -2.97 6.49 2.11
N THR A 194 -2.71 6.25 3.39
CA THR A 194 -1.52 5.58 3.96
C THR A 194 -1.81 4.11 4.29
N CYS A 195 -2.85 3.57 3.67
CA CYS A 195 -3.13 2.15 3.50
C CYS A 195 -3.41 1.91 2.01
N SER A 196 -3.14 0.69 1.54
CA SER A 196 -3.41 0.35 0.15
C SER A 196 -4.83 -0.15 -0.05
N VAL A 197 -5.38 0.09 -1.23
CA VAL A 197 -6.72 -0.36 -1.63
C VAL A 197 -6.66 -1.11 -2.95
N ASP A 198 -7.55 -2.07 -3.17
CA ASP A 198 -7.67 -2.75 -4.48
C ASP A 198 -8.15 -1.77 -5.57
N ARG A 199 -9.03 -0.85 -5.17
CA ARG A 199 -9.60 0.19 -6.05
C ARG A 199 -9.80 1.46 -5.23
N VAL A 200 -9.70 2.61 -5.87
CA VAL A 200 -10.06 3.90 -5.27
C VAL A 200 -11.57 3.91 -5.00
N PRO A 201 -12.03 4.06 -3.75
CA PRO A 201 -13.44 4.16 -3.41
C PRO A 201 -14.09 5.42 -4.00
N MET A 202 -15.35 5.30 -4.44
CA MET A 202 -16.13 6.46 -4.87
C MET A 202 -16.38 7.46 -3.75
N ALA A 203 -16.50 6.99 -2.51
CA ALA A 203 -16.64 7.86 -1.34
C ALA A 203 -15.48 8.88 -1.24
N TRP A 204 -14.27 8.52 -1.66
CA TRP A 204 -13.14 9.44 -1.70
C TRP A 204 -13.31 10.50 -2.79
N CYS A 205 -13.81 10.11 -3.96
CA CYS A 205 -14.09 11.03 -5.06
C CYS A 205 -15.23 12.01 -4.71
N GLU A 206 -16.23 11.55 -3.96
CA GLU A 206 -17.37 12.37 -3.51
C GLU A 206 -17.00 13.37 -2.41
N GLN A 207 -15.99 13.05 -1.60
CA GLN A 207 -15.56 13.89 -0.46
C GLN A 207 -14.46 14.89 -0.83
N VAL A 208 -13.80 14.71 -1.97
CA VAL A 208 -12.79 15.65 -2.46
C VAL A 208 -13.44 16.62 -3.45
N ARG A 209 -13.22 17.92 -3.29
CA ARG A 209 -13.79 18.95 -4.18
C ARG A 209 -13.25 18.83 -5.60
N ASP A 210 -13.95 19.42 -6.56
CA ASP A 210 -13.42 19.63 -7.92
C ASP A 210 -12.09 20.39 -7.90
N GLY A 211 -11.13 19.94 -8.70
CA GLY A 211 -9.73 20.38 -8.68
C GLY A 211 -8.92 19.88 -7.48
N GLY A 212 -9.52 19.10 -6.58
CA GLY A 212 -8.85 18.44 -5.47
C GLY A 212 -8.04 17.22 -5.91
N ILE A 213 -7.11 16.77 -5.06
CA ILE A 213 -6.21 15.65 -5.38
C ILE A 213 -6.47 14.49 -4.43
N ILE A 214 -6.59 13.29 -5.00
CA ILE A 214 -6.52 12.01 -4.30
C ILE A 214 -5.15 11.39 -4.57
N LEU A 215 -4.43 11.04 -3.52
CA LEU A 215 -3.20 10.28 -3.59
C LEU A 215 -3.37 8.96 -2.82
N ALA A 216 -3.24 7.85 -3.51
CA ALA A 216 -3.50 6.53 -2.94
C ALA A 216 -2.50 5.49 -3.42
N SER A 217 -2.30 4.46 -2.62
CA SER A 217 -1.62 3.23 -3.04
C SER A 217 -2.64 2.19 -3.46
N LEU A 218 -2.40 1.55 -4.61
CA LEU A 218 -3.17 0.38 -5.01
C LEU A 218 -2.43 -0.89 -4.65
N HIS A 219 -3.09 -1.88 -4.04
CA HIS A 219 -2.51 -3.18 -3.77
C HIS A 219 -3.44 -4.31 -4.23
N ARG A 220 -2.85 -5.30 -4.89
CA ARG A 220 -3.47 -6.53 -5.37
C ARG A 220 -2.47 -7.67 -5.21
N PRO A 221 -2.92 -8.93 -5.03
CA PRO A 221 -2.02 -10.08 -4.86
C PRO A 221 -0.98 -10.25 -5.98
N LEU A 222 -1.27 -9.76 -7.19
CA LEU A 222 -0.41 -9.87 -8.38
C LEU A 222 0.18 -8.51 -8.84
N GLY A 223 0.20 -7.48 -7.98
CA GLY A 223 0.58 -6.12 -8.35
C GLY A 223 1.61 -5.45 -7.43
N GLY A 224 2.45 -4.59 -8.00
CA GLY A 224 3.62 -3.97 -7.35
C GLY A 224 3.36 -2.77 -6.43
N GLY A 225 2.16 -2.64 -5.84
CA GLY A 225 1.88 -1.57 -4.87
C GLY A 225 2.06 -0.13 -5.41
N PRO A 226 1.54 0.26 -6.58
CA PRO A 226 1.85 1.58 -7.14
C PRO A 226 1.08 2.71 -6.46
N LEU A 227 1.68 3.90 -6.43
CA LEU A 227 0.99 5.13 -6.09
C LEU A 227 0.24 5.68 -7.30
N VAL A 228 -0.98 6.16 -7.09
CA VAL A 228 -1.76 6.89 -8.08
C VAL A 228 -2.15 8.26 -7.54
N ARG A 229 -1.96 9.28 -8.36
CA ARG A 229 -2.43 10.64 -8.11
C ARG A 229 -3.55 10.95 -9.09
N LEU A 230 -4.72 11.27 -8.56
CA LEU A 230 -5.92 11.60 -9.33
C LEU A 230 -6.39 13.02 -8.97
N THR A 231 -6.84 13.76 -9.98
CA THR A 231 -7.55 15.02 -9.80
C THR A 231 -9.05 14.74 -9.90
N VAL A 232 -9.83 15.28 -8.97
CA VAL A 232 -11.29 15.15 -9.00
C VAL A 232 -11.89 16.24 -9.87
N GLU A 233 -12.76 15.86 -10.81
CA GLU A 233 -13.53 16.77 -11.66
C GLU A 233 -14.91 16.16 -11.94
N ALA A 234 -15.97 16.92 -11.65
CA ALA A 234 -17.35 16.55 -11.94
C ALA A 234 -17.75 15.15 -11.41
N GLY A 235 -17.33 14.83 -10.18
CA GLY A 235 -17.63 13.55 -9.52
C GLY A 235 -16.88 12.34 -10.09
N GLN A 236 -15.87 12.56 -10.92
CA GLN A 236 -14.91 11.55 -11.39
C GLN A 236 -13.51 11.91 -10.90
N ALA A 237 -12.58 10.96 -10.93
CA ALA A 237 -11.18 11.23 -10.61
C ALA A 237 -10.27 10.68 -11.69
N SER A 238 -9.37 11.49 -12.27
CA SER A 238 -8.45 11.04 -13.32
C SER A 238 -7.02 11.51 -13.08
N GLY A 239 -6.04 10.71 -13.47
CA GLY A 239 -4.63 11.06 -13.33
C GLY A 239 -3.71 9.90 -13.67
N ARG A 240 -2.51 9.90 -13.09
CA ARG A 240 -1.43 8.98 -13.45
C ARG A 240 -0.80 8.31 -12.23
N PHE A 241 -0.14 7.19 -12.48
CA PHE A 241 0.70 6.54 -11.48
C PHE A 241 2.02 7.29 -11.31
N LEU A 242 2.61 7.19 -10.13
CA LEU A 242 3.96 7.71 -9.87
C LEU A 242 5.03 6.66 -10.20
N SER A 243 6.23 7.11 -10.54
CA SER A 243 7.34 6.23 -10.94
C SER A 243 8.01 5.50 -9.78
N GLY A 244 7.74 5.85 -8.52
CA GLY A 244 8.28 5.18 -7.33
C GLY A 244 7.42 3.99 -6.86
N PRO A 245 7.98 3.06 -6.07
CA PRO A 245 7.20 2.08 -5.34
C PRO A 245 6.31 2.78 -4.30
N GLY A 246 5.23 2.13 -3.87
CA GLY A 246 4.33 2.68 -2.85
C GLY A 246 3.56 1.61 -2.12
N GLY A 247 4.22 0.50 -1.77
CA GLY A 247 3.58 -0.58 -1.05
C GLY A 247 3.15 -0.12 0.35
N PHE A 248 1.85 -0.18 0.62
CA PHE A 248 1.28 -0.02 1.95
C PHE A 248 0.56 -1.30 2.36
N MET A 249 0.40 -1.49 3.67
CA MET A 249 -0.49 -2.50 4.22
C MET A 249 -1.91 -2.29 3.66
N PRO A 250 -2.64 -3.36 3.27
CA PRO A 250 -4.01 -3.25 2.81
C PRO A 250 -4.92 -2.63 3.87
N ALA A 251 -5.86 -1.79 3.45
CA ALA A 251 -6.96 -1.34 4.30
C ALA A 251 -7.72 -2.56 4.86
N ARG A 252 -8.18 -2.50 6.12
CA ARG A 252 -8.94 -3.63 6.71
C ARG A 252 -10.17 -3.94 5.86
N GLY A 253 -10.41 -5.23 5.60
CA GLY A 253 -11.47 -5.68 4.70
C GLY A 253 -11.13 -5.58 3.19
N HIS A 254 -9.97 -5.02 2.83
CA HIS A 254 -9.35 -5.18 1.51
C HIS A 254 -8.11 -6.07 1.63
N GLY A 255 -7.78 -6.79 0.57
CA GLY A 255 -6.52 -7.56 0.53
C GLY A 255 -6.53 -8.88 1.30
N THR A 256 -7.68 -9.44 1.68
CA THR A 256 -7.73 -10.87 2.08
C THR A 256 -7.44 -11.71 0.84
N ALA A 257 -6.17 -12.05 0.64
CA ALA A 257 -5.78 -13.07 -0.31
C ALA A 257 -6.52 -14.37 0.08
N PRO A 258 -7.19 -15.04 -0.87
CA PRO A 258 -7.73 -16.37 -0.63
C PRO A 258 -6.71 -17.27 0.07
N ALA A 259 -7.18 -18.11 1.01
CA ALA A 259 -6.31 -19.04 1.71
C ALA A 259 -5.64 -20.00 0.70
N VAL A 260 -4.36 -19.76 0.44
CA VAL A 260 -3.59 -20.44 -0.62
C VAL A 260 -3.61 -21.96 -0.40
N GLY A 261 -3.42 -22.41 0.84
CA GLY A 261 -3.36 -23.83 1.18
C GLY A 261 -4.60 -24.63 0.74
N PRO A 262 -5.81 -24.28 1.23
CA PRO A 262 -7.05 -24.93 0.79
C PRO A 262 -7.27 -24.89 -0.72
N LEU A 263 -6.98 -23.75 -1.38
CA LEU A 263 -7.15 -23.63 -2.82
C LEU A 263 -6.19 -24.53 -3.60
N LEU A 264 -4.91 -24.52 -3.22
CA LEU A 264 -3.89 -25.35 -3.86
C LEU A 264 -4.21 -26.83 -3.68
N GLN A 265 -4.60 -27.25 -2.48
CA GLN A 265 -4.99 -28.65 -2.24
C GLN A 265 -6.24 -29.05 -3.04
N ALA A 266 -7.19 -28.15 -3.24
CA ALA A 266 -8.34 -28.41 -4.11
C ALA A 266 -7.91 -28.55 -5.57
N ALA A 267 -7.05 -27.64 -6.05
CA ALA A 267 -6.54 -27.63 -7.41
C ALA A 267 -5.75 -28.91 -7.75
N LEU A 268 -4.84 -29.34 -6.85
CA LEU A 268 -4.05 -30.58 -6.98
C LEU A 268 -4.91 -31.86 -7.03
N ARG A 269 -6.18 -31.81 -6.65
CA ARG A 269 -7.12 -32.94 -6.66
C ARG A 269 -8.05 -32.95 -7.88
N THR A 270 -7.86 -32.05 -8.82
CA THR A 270 -8.72 -31.92 -10.01
C THR A 270 -7.91 -31.98 -11.28
N ASP A 271 -8.47 -32.64 -12.30
CA ASP A 271 -7.86 -32.69 -13.63
C ASP A 271 -8.09 -31.37 -14.39
N PRO A 272 -7.17 -30.98 -15.29
CA PRO A 272 -7.38 -29.85 -16.18
C PRO A 272 -8.50 -30.13 -17.18
N ASP A 273 -9.15 -29.07 -17.67
CA ASP A 273 -10.23 -29.20 -18.67
C ASP A 273 -9.71 -29.59 -20.05
N HIS A 274 -8.43 -29.28 -20.33
CA HIS A 274 -7.78 -29.44 -21.62
C HIS A 274 -6.33 -29.95 -21.44
N PRO A 275 -5.73 -30.60 -22.47
CA PRO A 275 -4.33 -31.02 -22.42
C PRO A 275 -3.38 -29.82 -22.29
N PRO A 276 -2.13 -30.05 -21.83
CA PRO A 276 -1.13 -29.00 -21.72
C PRO A 276 -0.91 -28.26 -23.04
N ARG A 277 -0.65 -26.95 -22.95
CA ARG A 277 -0.29 -26.11 -24.09
C ARG A 277 0.91 -25.24 -23.76
N THR A 278 1.76 -24.98 -24.74
CA THR A 278 2.90 -24.06 -24.54
C THR A 278 2.41 -22.62 -24.44
N THR A 279 3.02 -21.84 -23.53
CA THR A 279 2.85 -20.39 -23.44
C THR A 279 4.15 -19.67 -23.80
N SER A 280 4.03 -18.45 -24.32
CA SER A 280 5.15 -17.53 -24.53
C SER A 280 5.24 -16.44 -23.46
N VAL A 281 4.35 -16.45 -22.46
CA VAL A 281 4.39 -15.49 -21.36
C VAL A 281 5.55 -15.83 -20.42
N PRO A 282 6.50 -14.90 -20.20
CA PRO A 282 7.59 -15.10 -19.26
C PRO A 282 7.07 -15.15 -17.82
N VAL A 283 7.73 -15.92 -16.95
CA VAL A 283 7.34 -16.06 -15.53
C VAL A 283 7.55 -14.74 -14.75
N GLU A 284 8.48 -13.93 -15.25
CA GLU A 284 8.87 -12.63 -14.74
C GLU A 284 7.74 -11.59 -14.86
N VAL A 285 6.68 -11.86 -15.64
CA VAL A 285 5.53 -10.94 -15.79
C VAL A 285 4.89 -10.58 -14.46
N PHE A 286 4.90 -11.51 -13.50
CA PHE A 286 4.33 -11.31 -12.17
C PHE A 286 5.28 -10.59 -11.22
N ASP A 287 6.58 -10.59 -11.54
CA ASP A 287 7.62 -9.93 -10.76
C ASP A 287 7.92 -8.52 -11.34
N ASP A 288 7.42 -8.23 -12.55
CA ASP A 288 7.49 -6.92 -13.20
C ASP A 288 6.43 -5.95 -12.63
N GLN A 289 6.93 -4.94 -11.93
CA GLN A 289 6.14 -3.88 -11.29
C GLN A 289 5.27 -3.03 -12.26
N HIS A 290 5.58 -3.03 -13.55
CA HIS A 290 4.83 -2.31 -14.59
C HIS A 290 3.77 -3.21 -15.21
N ALA A 291 4.10 -4.45 -15.54
CA ALA A 291 3.15 -5.43 -16.05
C ALA A 291 2.09 -5.78 -15.00
N GLY A 292 2.49 -5.93 -13.73
CA GLY A 292 1.57 -6.20 -12.62
C GLY A 292 0.41 -5.20 -12.50
N LEU A 293 0.63 -3.94 -12.89
CA LEU A 293 -0.41 -2.90 -12.89
C LEU A 293 -1.55 -3.18 -13.87
N VAL A 294 -1.25 -3.77 -15.03
CA VAL A 294 -2.27 -4.11 -16.04
C VAL A 294 -2.76 -5.55 -15.90
N VAL A 295 -1.92 -6.46 -15.39
CA VAL A 295 -2.27 -7.87 -15.14
C VAL A 295 -3.25 -8.02 -13.98
N ALA A 296 -2.95 -7.39 -12.83
CA ALA A 296 -3.75 -7.55 -11.62
C ALA A 296 -5.25 -7.18 -11.78
N PRO A 297 -5.66 -6.12 -12.51
CA PRO A 297 -7.07 -5.85 -12.78
C PRO A 297 -7.78 -6.94 -13.59
N ARG A 298 -7.06 -7.72 -14.41
CA ARG A 298 -7.67 -8.82 -15.17
C ARG A 298 -7.79 -10.07 -14.31
N LEU A 299 -6.79 -10.34 -13.48
CA LEU A 299 -6.76 -11.50 -12.60
C LEU A 299 -7.28 -11.19 -11.18
N ARG A 300 -8.44 -10.51 -11.08
CA ARG A 300 -9.05 -10.20 -9.77
C ARG A 300 -9.36 -11.46 -8.99
N GLY A 301 -9.08 -11.43 -7.69
CA GLY A 301 -9.33 -12.54 -6.77
C GLY A 301 -8.44 -13.77 -7.02
N VAL A 302 -7.41 -13.63 -7.83
CA VAL A 302 -6.41 -14.66 -8.11
C VAL A 302 -5.20 -14.45 -7.21
N VAL A 303 -4.72 -15.53 -6.61
CA VAL A 303 -3.44 -15.58 -5.88
C VAL A 303 -2.45 -16.40 -6.68
N ARG A 304 -1.18 -16.02 -6.60
CA ARG A 304 -0.08 -16.77 -7.18
C ARG A 304 0.67 -17.53 -6.10
N VAL A 305 1.00 -18.79 -6.35
CA VAL A 305 1.91 -19.56 -5.51
C VAL A 305 2.92 -20.28 -6.39
N ARG A 306 4.20 -20.15 -6.02
CA ARG A 306 5.30 -20.86 -6.66
C ARG A 306 5.88 -21.86 -5.67
N PHE A 307 6.07 -23.09 -6.09
CA PHE A 307 6.73 -24.11 -5.27
C PHE A 307 7.39 -25.18 -6.13
N MET A 308 8.40 -25.82 -5.55
CA MET A 308 8.96 -27.06 -6.10
C MET A 308 8.17 -28.26 -5.55
N PRO A 309 7.63 -29.13 -6.42
CA PRO A 309 7.05 -30.40 -6.01
C PRO A 309 8.04 -31.27 -5.23
N SER A 310 7.55 -31.95 -4.18
CA SER A 310 8.37 -32.81 -3.31
C SER A 310 8.89 -34.08 -3.98
N ASP A 311 8.32 -34.45 -5.12
CA ASP A 311 8.71 -35.61 -5.93
C ASP A 311 9.87 -35.30 -6.89
N GLY A 312 10.45 -34.10 -6.81
CA GLY A 312 11.57 -33.68 -7.65
C GLY A 312 11.16 -33.19 -9.04
N GLY A 313 9.86 -32.92 -9.25
CA GLY A 313 9.37 -32.25 -10.45
C GLY A 313 9.89 -30.81 -10.61
N ALA A 314 9.71 -30.27 -11.82
CA ALA A 314 10.03 -28.88 -12.13
C ALA A 314 9.27 -27.91 -11.21
N GLU A 315 9.84 -26.72 -11.00
CA GLU A 315 9.14 -25.65 -10.29
C GLU A 315 7.81 -25.34 -10.98
N GLN A 316 6.75 -25.14 -10.19
CA GLN A 316 5.42 -24.87 -10.70
C GLN A 316 4.95 -23.48 -10.29
N ASP A 317 4.29 -22.78 -11.22
CA ASP A 317 3.67 -21.47 -10.97
C ASP A 317 2.16 -21.59 -11.10
N TRP A 318 1.46 -21.43 -9.98
CA TRP A 318 0.03 -21.64 -9.86
C TRP A 318 -0.71 -20.32 -9.70
N LEU A 319 -1.74 -20.14 -10.51
CA LEU A 319 -2.79 -19.14 -10.33
C LEU A 319 -4.02 -19.82 -9.75
N LEU A 320 -4.50 -19.33 -8.61
CA LEU A 320 -5.62 -19.93 -7.88
C LEU A 320 -6.71 -18.89 -7.64
N ALA A 321 -7.96 -19.21 -7.99
CA ALA A 321 -9.12 -18.37 -7.72
C ALA A 321 -10.06 -19.02 -6.69
N ALA A 322 -10.72 -18.19 -5.88
CA ALA A 322 -11.64 -18.66 -4.82
C ALA A 322 -12.79 -19.55 -5.33
N GLY A 323 -13.19 -19.39 -6.60
CA GLY A 323 -14.22 -20.22 -7.25
C GLY A 323 -13.75 -21.61 -7.71
N GLY A 324 -12.53 -22.03 -7.34
CA GLY A 324 -11.96 -23.33 -7.74
C GLY A 324 -11.36 -23.36 -9.14
N SER A 325 -11.35 -22.22 -9.85
CA SER A 325 -10.59 -22.10 -11.11
C SER A 325 -9.10 -22.00 -10.81
N TRP A 326 -8.28 -22.61 -11.64
CA TRP A 326 -6.83 -22.57 -11.50
C TRP A 326 -6.12 -22.66 -12.84
N ALA A 327 -4.88 -22.18 -12.89
CA ALA A 327 -3.92 -22.46 -13.94
C ALA A 327 -2.57 -22.82 -13.33
N CYS A 328 -1.87 -23.77 -13.92
CA CYS A 328 -0.54 -24.22 -13.52
C CYS A 328 0.38 -24.15 -14.74
N ARG A 329 1.51 -23.45 -14.60
CA ARG A 329 2.61 -23.47 -15.56
C ARG A 329 3.77 -24.30 -15.01
N ASP A 330 4.25 -25.23 -15.81
CA ASP A 330 5.56 -25.86 -15.63
C ASP A 330 6.66 -24.89 -16.06
N VAL A 331 7.58 -24.58 -15.16
CA VAL A 331 8.61 -23.54 -15.39
C VAL A 331 9.65 -23.98 -16.43
N ASP A 332 9.95 -25.28 -16.52
CA ASP A 332 10.98 -25.81 -17.41
C ASP A 332 10.45 -25.98 -18.84
N THR A 333 9.23 -26.51 -19.00
CA THR A 333 8.65 -26.79 -20.32
C THR A 333 7.87 -25.63 -20.91
N ASN A 334 7.50 -24.63 -20.10
CA ASN A 334 6.54 -23.58 -20.45
C ASN A 334 5.15 -24.14 -20.82
N GLU A 335 4.81 -25.33 -20.36
CA GLU A 335 3.48 -25.89 -20.56
C GLU A 335 2.51 -25.43 -19.48
N VAL A 336 1.31 -25.11 -19.91
CA VAL A 336 0.22 -24.62 -19.08
C VAL A 336 -0.94 -25.58 -19.13
N THR A 337 -1.46 -25.91 -17.95
CA THR A 337 -2.75 -26.58 -17.77
C THR A 337 -3.66 -25.69 -16.93
N GLN A 338 -4.97 -25.80 -17.11
CA GLN A 338 -5.93 -24.98 -16.36
C GLN A 338 -7.30 -25.63 -16.29
N ARG A 339 -8.12 -25.13 -15.36
CA ARG A 339 -9.49 -25.57 -15.11
C ARG A 339 -10.39 -24.38 -14.78
N GLY A 340 -11.61 -24.38 -15.30
CA GLY A 340 -12.64 -23.39 -15.02
C GLY A 340 -12.42 -22.09 -15.79
N ARG A 341 -12.39 -20.95 -15.09
CA ARG A 341 -12.03 -19.67 -15.70
C ARG A 341 -10.64 -19.78 -16.34
N PRO A 342 -10.45 -19.38 -17.61
CA PRO A 342 -9.19 -19.57 -18.31
C PRO A 342 -8.16 -18.49 -17.88
N LEU A 343 -7.67 -18.61 -16.65
CA LEU A 343 -6.82 -17.62 -15.99
C LEU A 343 -5.54 -17.34 -16.79
N TRP A 344 -4.93 -18.35 -17.40
CA TRP A 344 -3.70 -18.14 -18.17
C TRP A 344 -3.96 -17.46 -19.52
N ASP A 345 -5.09 -17.75 -20.17
CA ASP A 345 -5.49 -17.05 -21.39
C ASP A 345 -5.81 -15.57 -21.12
N GLU A 346 -6.37 -15.26 -19.95
CA GLU A 346 -6.55 -13.88 -19.52
C GLU A 346 -5.22 -13.16 -19.32
N LEU A 347 -4.23 -13.82 -18.71
CA LEU A 347 -2.86 -13.32 -18.60
C LEU A 347 -2.23 -13.09 -19.98
N GLU A 348 -2.33 -14.04 -20.90
CA GLU A 348 -1.77 -13.94 -22.25
C GLU A 348 -2.37 -12.79 -23.05
N ARG A 349 -3.68 -12.58 -22.95
CA ARG A 349 -4.38 -11.46 -23.59
C ARG A 349 -3.86 -10.12 -23.09
N VAL A 350 -3.76 -9.94 -21.77
CA VAL A 350 -3.29 -8.66 -21.22
C VAL A 350 -1.81 -8.45 -21.45
N TRP A 351 -1.00 -9.51 -21.38
CA TRP A 351 0.42 -9.47 -21.72
C TRP A 351 0.65 -9.03 -23.16
N THR A 352 -0.08 -9.63 -24.12
CA THR A 352 0.03 -9.30 -25.53
C THR A 352 -0.39 -7.86 -25.80
N GLN A 353 -1.46 -7.37 -25.14
CA GLN A 353 -1.89 -5.98 -25.24
C GLN A 353 -0.82 -5.01 -24.68
N TRP A 354 -0.20 -5.34 -23.56
CA TRP A 354 0.86 -4.52 -22.94
C TRP A 354 2.13 -4.48 -23.81
N MET A 355 2.54 -5.64 -24.35
CA MET A 355 3.65 -5.74 -25.30
C MET A 355 3.38 -4.92 -26.58
N ALA A 356 2.17 -5.03 -27.15
CA ALA A 356 1.76 -4.27 -28.33
C ALA A 356 1.73 -2.74 -28.07
N ALA A 357 1.52 -2.33 -26.82
CA ALA A 357 1.61 -0.95 -26.38
C ALA A 357 3.05 -0.46 -26.14
N GLY A 358 4.05 -1.31 -26.36
CA GLY A 358 5.48 -0.99 -26.17
C GLY A 358 5.92 -1.04 -24.71
N CYS A 359 5.30 -1.90 -23.89
CA CYS A 359 5.65 -2.13 -22.49
C CYS A 359 5.72 -0.82 -21.67
N PRO A 360 4.66 0.01 -21.67
CA PRO A 360 4.73 1.31 -21.02
C PRO A 360 5.02 1.15 -19.51
N PRO A 361 5.98 1.91 -18.96
CA PRO A 361 6.17 1.97 -17.52
C PRO A 361 4.96 2.62 -16.85
N ARG A 362 4.78 2.35 -15.55
CA ARG A 362 3.56 2.69 -14.82
C ARG A 362 3.19 4.18 -14.90
N GLU A 363 4.16 5.08 -14.87
CA GLU A 363 3.94 6.52 -14.93
C GLU A 363 3.37 7.01 -16.27
N ARG A 364 3.48 6.20 -17.34
CA ARG A 364 2.83 6.45 -18.62
C ARG A 364 1.40 5.93 -18.68
N ILE A 365 0.99 5.12 -17.71
CA ILE A 365 -0.37 4.62 -17.56
C ILE A 365 -1.16 5.63 -16.74
N GLY A 366 -2.36 5.97 -17.23
CA GLY A 366 -3.32 6.77 -16.50
C GLY A 366 -4.47 5.92 -15.97
N LEU A 367 -5.18 6.45 -14.98
CA LEU A 367 -6.38 5.88 -14.39
C LEU A 367 -7.47 6.93 -14.35
N THR A 368 -8.68 6.54 -14.75
CA THR A 368 -9.92 7.28 -14.51
C THR A 368 -10.85 6.42 -13.66
N VAL A 369 -11.32 6.98 -12.55
CA VAL A 369 -12.40 6.46 -11.73
C VAL A 369 -13.67 7.19 -12.15
N THR A 370 -14.58 6.47 -12.82
CA THR A 370 -15.82 7.05 -13.33
C THR A 370 -16.82 7.31 -12.22
N ALA A 371 -17.88 8.07 -12.49
CA ALA A 371 -18.95 8.33 -11.53
C ALA A 371 -19.72 7.05 -11.12
N THR A 372 -19.65 5.97 -11.92
CA THR A 372 -20.20 4.64 -11.57
C THR A 372 -19.23 3.80 -10.75
N GLY A 373 -18.04 4.33 -10.47
CA GLY A 373 -16.95 3.65 -9.80
C GLY A 373 -16.19 2.67 -10.69
N GLU A 374 -16.38 2.66 -12.01
CA GLU A 374 -15.55 1.87 -12.94
C GLU A 374 -14.11 2.43 -12.95
N HIS A 375 -13.11 1.55 -13.05
CA HIS A 375 -11.71 1.95 -13.20
C HIS A 375 -11.30 1.73 -14.66
N GLN A 376 -10.92 2.81 -15.35
CA GLN A 376 -10.51 2.81 -16.74
C GLN A 376 -9.05 3.21 -16.82
N TYR A 377 -8.21 2.30 -17.27
CA TYR A 377 -6.79 2.53 -17.48
C TYR A 377 -6.55 2.94 -18.92
N TRP A 378 -5.73 3.96 -19.12
CA TRP A 378 -5.51 4.56 -20.44
C TRP A 378 -4.04 4.88 -20.69
N LEU A 379 -3.69 5.03 -21.96
CA LEU A 379 -2.36 5.40 -22.42
C LEU A 379 -2.45 6.71 -23.18
N GLY A 380 -1.53 7.65 -22.92
CA GLY A 380 -1.57 8.97 -23.56
C GLY A 380 -2.63 9.88 -22.92
N SER A 381 -3.92 9.69 -23.22
CA SER A 381 -5.03 10.51 -22.70
C SER A 381 -6.20 9.67 -22.18
N ALA A 382 -7.04 10.28 -21.33
CA ALA A 382 -8.21 9.64 -20.73
C ALA A 382 -9.28 9.19 -21.74
N ASP A 383 -9.29 9.77 -22.95
CA ASP A 383 -10.22 9.42 -24.03
C ASP A 383 -9.88 8.07 -24.70
N HIS A 384 -8.65 7.58 -24.50
CA HIS A 384 -8.14 6.35 -25.09
C HIS A 384 -7.97 5.24 -24.04
N VAL A 385 -9.10 4.72 -23.58
CA VAL A 385 -9.15 3.60 -22.63
C VAL A 385 -8.50 2.36 -23.24
N ALA A 386 -7.42 1.89 -22.61
CA ALA A 386 -6.70 0.69 -22.99
C ALA A 386 -7.22 -0.54 -22.24
N TRP A 387 -7.54 -0.39 -20.95
CA TRP A 387 -8.04 -1.49 -20.13
C TRP A 387 -9.17 -1.02 -19.21
N ARG A 388 -10.19 -1.88 -19.03
CA ARG A 388 -11.30 -1.64 -18.10
C ARG A 388 -11.23 -2.65 -16.97
N ASP A 389 -11.52 -2.14 -15.78
CA ASP A 389 -11.62 -2.90 -14.55
C ASP A 389 -13.03 -2.71 -13.96
N THR A 390 -13.96 -3.50 -14.54
CA THR A 390 -15.37 -3.59 -14.18
C THR A 390 -15.54 -4.57 -13.01
N ARG A 391 -16.38 -4.20 -12.04
CA ARG A 391 -16.68 -5.04 -10.86
C ARG A 391 -17.34 -6.35 -11.23
#